data_AF-A0A7C5AZF3-F1
#
_entry.id   AF-A0A7C5AZF3-F1
#
_cell.length_a   1.000
_cell.length_b   1.000
_cell.length_c   1.000
_cell.angle_alpha   90.00
_cell.angle_beta   90.00
_cell.angle_gamma   90.00
#
_symmetry.space_group_name_H-M   'P 1'
#
loop_
_entity.id
_entity.type
_entity.pdbx_description
1 polymer ?
#
loop_
_entity_poly.entity_id
_entity_poly.type
_entity_poly.pdbx_seq_one_letter_code
_entity_poly.pdbx_strand_id
1 'polypeptide(L)' 'IAFDLKQENEFTIVLFTHRNWKESGEFTAHCSTKWGVFLMSLKEFIETGKGRPAPRDVKIDNWN' A
#
# COMPACT_ATOMS: atom_id res chain seq x y z
N ILE A 1 1.23 4.00 11.08
CA ILE A 1 0.58 4.11 9.75
C ILE A 1 -0.59 5.07 9.87
N ALA A 2 -0.77 5.95 8.89
CA ALA A 2 -1.94 6.80 8.77
C ALA A 2 -2.39 6.86 7.31
N PHE A 3 -3.69 6.99 7.10
CA PHE A 3 -4.32 7.19 5.80
C PHE A 3 -5.18 8.44 5.91
N ASP A 4 -4.81 9.48 5.17
CA ASP A 4 -5.65 10.65 5.00
C ASP A 4 -6.30 10.57 3.62
N LEU A 5 -7.60 10.84 3.55
CA LEU A 5 -8.35 10.83 2.31
C LEU A 5 -8.64 12.26 1.89
N LYS A 6 -8.23 12.61 0.67
CA LYS A 6 -8.52 13.89 0.05
C LYS A 6 -9.40 13.64 -1.17
N GLN A 7 -10.53 14.32 -1.25
CA GLN A 7 -11.29 14.37 -2.50
C GLN A 7 -10.67 15.41 -3.45
N GLU A 8 -10.50 15.04 -4.71
CA GLU A 8 -10.07 15.93 -5.78
C GLU A 8 -10.92 15.67 -7.02
N ASN A 9 -11.88 16.57 -7.28
CA ASN A 9 -12.93 16.39 -8.28
C ASN A 9 -13.70 15.08 -8.05
N GLU A 10 -13.71 14.19 -9.04
CA GLU A 10 -14.34 12.87 -9.00
C GLU A 10 -13.42 11.78 -8.40
N PHE A 11 -12.19 12.13 -8.03
CA PHE A 11 -11.21 11.17 -7.49
C PHE A 11 -11.12 11.26 -5.96
N THR A 12 -10.89 10.10 -5.34
CA THR A 12 -10.41 10.01 -3.95
C THR A 12 -8.92 9.71 -3.96
N ILE A 13 -8.13 10.60 -3.37
CA ILE A 13 -6.68 10.48 -3.23
C ILE A 13 -6.37 9.92 -1.83
N VAL A 14 -5.62 8.83 -1.78
CA VAL A 14 -5.14 8.22 -0.54
C VAL A 14 -3.73 8.74 -0.24
N LEU A 15 -3.60 9.55 0.80
CA LEU A 15 -2.32 10.05 1.30
C LEU A 15 -1.83 9.09 2.40
N PHE A 16 -0.95 8.17 2.01
CA PHE A 16 -0.40 7.17 2.92
C PHE A 16 0.85 7.67 3.64
N THR A 17 0.90 7.47 4.96
CA THR A 17 2.08 7.78 5.77
C THR A 17 2.52 6.59 6.61
N HIS A 18 3.79 6.19 6.44
CA HIS A 18 4.46 5.18 7.27
C HIS A 18 5.52 5.80 8.17
N ARG A 19 5.09 6.28 9.34
CA ARG A 19 5.93 6.97 10.32
C ARG A 19 5.93 6.29 11.70
N ASN A 20 6.68 6.88 12.64
CA ASN A 20 6.93 6.42 14.03
C ASN A 20 7.85 5.20 14.12
N TRP A 21 8.77 5.08 13.17
CA TRP A 21 9.87 4.14 13.28
C TRP A 21 10.91 4.65 14.27
N LYS A 22 11.34 3.78 15.19
CA LYS A 22 12.44 4.09 16.11
C LYS A 22 13.76 4.32 15.35
N GLU A 23 13.99 3.52 14.32
CA GLU A 23 15.12 3.60 13.40
C GLU A 23 14.61 3.32 11.98
N SER A 24 15.07 4.10 10.99
CA SER A 24 14.76 3.87 9.59
C SER A 24 15.90 3.09 8.93
N GLY A 25 15.58 1.99 8.24
CA GLY A 25 16.55 1.08 7.64
C GLY A 25 15.92 0.19 6.57
N GLU A 26 16.62 -0.85 6.14
CA GLU A 26 16.17 -1.74 5.05
C GLU A 26 14.79 -2.35 5.31
N PHE A 27 14.51 -2.74 6.56
CA PHE A 27 13.21 -3.28 6.95
C PHE A 27 12.07 -2.25 6.78
N THR A 28 12.29 -1.00 7.19
CA THR A 28 11.26 0.05 7.09
C THR A 28 11.00 0.43 5.64
N ALA A 29 12.04 0.42 4.80
CA ALA A 29 11.93 0.59 3.36
C ALA A 29 11.15 -0.56 2.71
N HIS A 30 11.47 -1.81 3.04
CA HIS A 30 10.76 -2.99 2.56
C HIS A 30 9.26 -2.94 2.92
N CYS A 31 8.92 -2.66 4.18
CA CYS A 31 7.53 -2.54 4.59
C CYS A 31 6.79 -1.40 3.86
N SER A 32 7.48 -0.31 3.54
CA SER A 32 6.89 0.81 2.78
C SER A 32 6.55 0.39 1.35
N THR A 33 7.42 -0.36 0.70
CA THR A 33 7.13 -0.96 -0.62
C THR A 33 5.98 -1.95 -0.55
N LYS A 34 5.89 -2.76 0.52
CA LYS A 34 4.78 -3.71 0.71
C LYS A 34 3.43 -3.01 0.81
N TRP A 35 3.37 -1.88 1.53
CA TRP A 35 2.18 -1.05 1.57
C TRP A 35 1.78 -0.51 0.20
N GLY A 36 2.76 -0.14 -0.64
CA GLY A 36 2.51 0.22 -2.04
C GLY A 36 1.78 -0.89 -2.81
N VAL A 37 2.22 -2.14 -2.67
CA VAL A 37 1.56 -3.30 -3.31
C VAL A 37 0.11 -3.45 -2.84
N PHE A 38 -0.15 -3.34 -1.54
CA PHE A 38 -1.51 -3.43 -1.00
C PHE A 38 -2.41 -2.30 -1.48
N LEU A 39 -1.90 -1.07 -1.56
CA LEU A 39 -2.64 0.08 -2.07
C LEU A 39 -3.02 -0.08 -3.55
N MET A 40 -2.13 -0.65 -4.37
CA MET A 40 -2.45 -0.96 -5.77
C MET A 40 -3.52 -2.05 -5.90
N SER A 41 -3.44 -3.11 -5.08
CA SER A 41 -4.49 -4.13 -5.05
C SER A 41 -5.84 -3.57 -4.57
N LEU A 42 -5.83 -2.64 -3.61
CA LEU A 42 -7.04 -1.99 -3.13
C LEU A 42 -7.68 -1.13 -4.22
N LYS A 43 -6.88 -0.35 -4.96
CA LYS A 43 -7.34 0.42 -6.12
C LYS A 43 -7.99 -0.47 -7.17
N GLU A 44 -7.32 -1.55 -7.58
CA GLU A 44 -7.85 -2.51 -8.56
C GLU A 44 -9.20 -3.09 -8.10
N PHE A 45 -9.31 -3.44 -6.82
CA PHE A 45 -10.55 -3.96 -6.24
C PHE A 45 -11.69 -2.94 -6.27
N ILE A 46 -11.44 -1.69 -5.91
CA ILE A 46 -12.45 -0.63 -5.93
C ILE A 46 -12.91 -0.34 -7.35
N GLU A 47 -11.98 -0.31 -8.32
CA GLU A 47 -12.29 0.07 -9.70
C GLU A 47 -12.92 -1.06 -10.54
N THR A 48 -12.64 -2.32 -10.21
CA THR A 48 -13.00 -3.46 -11.06
C THR A 48 -13.76 -4.58 -10.33
N GLY A 49 -13.89 -4.50 -9.01
CA GLY A 49 -14.42 -5.56 -8.17
C GLY A 49 -13.46 -6.73 -7.92
N LYS A 50 -12.21 -6.67 -8.43
CA LYS A 50 -11.20 -7.72 -8.24
C LYS A 50 -9.85 -7.13 -7.85
N GLY A 51 -9.27 -7.59 -6.75
CA GLY A 51 -7.90 -7.25 -6.35
C GLY A 51 -6.94 -8.45 -6.47
N ARG A 52 -5.72 -8.24 -5.98
CA ARG A 52 -4.65 -9.25 -5.88
C ARG A 52 -4.21 -9.43 -4.42
N PRO A 53 -5.10 -9.90 -3.52
CA PRO A 53 -4.69 -10.24 -2.17
C PRO A 53 -3.76 -11.46 -2.19
N ALA A 54 -3.06 -11.68 -1.07
CA ALA A 54 -2.29 -12.91 -0.87
C ALA A 54 -3.18 -14.15 -1.14
N PRO A 55 -2.64 -15.22 -1.76
CA PRO A 55 -1.23 -15.40 -2.15
C PRO A 55 -0.87 -14.85 -3.55
N ARG A 56 -1.79 -14.16 -4.23
CA ARG A 56 -1.62 -13.67 -5.61
C ARG A 56 -1.09 -12.23 -5.70
N ASP A 57 -0.68 -11.67 -4.57
CA ASP A 57 -0.09 -10.34 -4.48
C ASP A 57 1.26 -10.27 -5.20
N VAL A 58 1.65 -9.07 -5.64
CA VAL A 58 2.98 -8.87 -6.20
C VAL A 58 4.01 -9.14 -5.09
N LYS A 59 4.85 -10.15 -5.31
CA LYS A 59 5.94 -10.49 -4.40
C LYS A 59 7.07 -9.49 -4.60
N ILE A 60 7.55 -8.94 -3.48
CA ILE A 60 8.63 -7.95 -3.43
C ILE A 60 9.74 -8.39 -2.46
N ASP A 61 9.63 -9.62 -1.99
CA ASP A 61 10.50 -10.31 -1.05
C ASP A 61 10.79 -11.71 -1.59
N ASN A 62 11.90 -12.25 -1.14
CA ASN A 62 12.28 -13.66 -1.29
C ASN A 62 11.90 -14.48 -0.04
N TRP A 63 11.17 -13.89 0.90
CA TRP A 63 10.69 -14.52 2.12
C TRP A 63 9.21 -14.88 1.93
N ASN A 64 8.94 -16.08 1.40
CA ASN A 64 7.64 -16.73 1.56
C ASN A 64 7.73 -17.76 2.68
#